data_AF-A0A915K3Q2-F1
#
_entry.id   AF-A0A915K3Q2-F1
#
_cell.length_a   1.000
_cell.length_b   1.000
_cell.length_c   1.000
_cell.angle_alpha   90.00
_cell.angle_beta   90.00
_cell.angle_gamma   90.00
#
_symmetry.space_group_name_H-M   'P 1'
#
loop_
_entity.id
_entity.type
_entity.pdbx_description
1 polymer ?
#
loop_
_entity_poly.entity_id
_entity_poly.type
_entity_poly.pdbx_seq_one_letter_code
_entity_poly.pdbx_strand_id
1 'polypeptide(L)'
;MSKLNNNLMMQRMLDMEDGLTTSTSIPGFCLDNGCVVEELKGLTKDLDNKWKSEQSKESLEFLRRMEKDHSRKFPTVEYITMTNDDRILTSCVKFSSTKNTNRKSVDISIEPIQLEKKLVLLTGDRNLRVKAISKQVPVRTISEFCSWVEFKPKKL
;
A
#
# COMPACT_ATOMS: atom_id res chain seq x y z
N MET A 1 -9.59 14.60 29.52
CA MET A 1 -10.72 14.92 28.63
C MET A 1 -10.24 15.94 27.60
N SER A 2 -10.16 15.57 26.32
CA SER A 2 -9.99 16.53 25.21
C SER A 2 -10.20 15.80 23.87
N LYS A 3 -11.45 15.44 23.58
CA LYS A 3 -11.90 15.11 22.23
C LYS A 3 -12.76 16.27 21.74
N LEU A 4 -12.14 17.30 21.18
CA LEU A 4 -12.84 18.30 20.37
C LEU A 4 -11.80 19.16 19.64
N ASN A 5 -11.46 18.81 18.39
CA ASN A 5 -11.05 19.84 17.43
C ASN A 5 -10.92 19.42 15.96
N ASN A 6 -11.30 18.19 15.58
CA ASN A 6 -11.22 17.80 14.16
C ASN A 6 -12.56 17.97 13.40
N ASN A 7 -13.68 18.18 14.10
CA ASN A 7 -14.98 18.39 13.45
C ASN A 7 -15.28 19.86 13.10
N LEU A 8 -14.62 20.83 13.74
CA LEU A 8 -14.91 22.25 13.50
C LEU A 8 -14.34 22.75 12.15
N MET A 9 -13.29 22.10 11.65
CA MET A 9 -12.68 22.43 10.36
C MET A 9 -13.46 21.85 9.18
N MET A 10 -14.04 20.66 9.34
CA MET A 10 -14.93 20.06 8.33
C MET A 10 -16.30 20.74 8.28
N GLN A 11 -16.84 21.20 9.43
CA GLN A 11 -18.10 21.92 9.44
C GLN A 11 -18.00 23.28 8.72
N ARG A 12 -16.87 24.00 8.89
CA ARG A 12 -16.64 25.26 8.17
C ARG A 12 -16.43 25.11 6.66
N MET A 13 -16.05 23.93 6.18
CA MET A 13 -15.94 23.66 4.74
C MET A 13 -17.29 23.30 4.11
N LEU A 14 -18.22 22.69 4.87
CA LEU A 14 -19.57 22.38 4.40
C LEU A 14 -20.50 23.58 4.46
N ASP A 15 -20.29 24.51 5.39
CA ASP A 15 -21.10 25.73 5.51
C ASP A 15 -20.73 26.81 4.45
N MET A 16 -19.78 26.54 3.55
CA MET A 16 -19.35 27.48 2.50
C MET A 16 -19.88 27.14 1.10
N GLU A 17 -20.62 26.04 0.94
CA GLU A 17 -21.21 25.64 -0.36
C GLU A 17 -22.59 26.26 -0.67
N ASP A 18 -23.27 26.89 0.30
CA ASP A 18 -24.65 27.38 0.11
C ASP A 18 -24.81 28.91 0.00
N GLY A 19 -23.74 29.67 -0.24
CA GLY A 19 -23.92 31.11 -0.40
C GLY A 19 -22.74 31.88 -0.97
N LEU A 20 -22.65 31.98 -2.30
CA LEU A 20 -22.18 33.20 -2.96
C LEU A 20 -22.54 33.25 -4.47
N THR A 21 -23.83 33.35 -4.79
CA THR A 21 -24.26 34.01 -6.03
C THR A 21 -24.47 35.50 -5.76
N THR A 22 -23.39 36.24 -5.52
CA THR A 22 -23.43 37.71 -5.63
C THR A 22 -22.24 38.15 -6.45
N SER A 23 -22.49 38.33 -7.76
CA SER A 23 -21.58 38.98 -8.68
C SER A 23 -21.33 40.41 -8.20
N THR A 24 -20.23 40.62 -7.48
CA THR A 24 -19.69 41.97 -7.31
C THR A 24 -18.65 42.14 -8.41
N SER A 25 -19.07 42.75 -9.52
CA SER A 25 -18.18 43.11 -10.61
C SER A 25 -17.24 44.21 -10.15
N ILE A 26 -15.99 43.87 -9.82
CA ILE A 26 -14.90 44.84 -9.79
C ILE A 26 -14.48 45.05 -11.26
N PRO A 27 -14.59 46.28 -11.81
CA PRO A 27 -14.24 46.52 -13.20
C PRO A 27 -12.72 46.44 -13.34
N GLY A 28 -12.24 45.40 -14.03
CA GLY A 28 -10.82 45.24 -14.39
C GLY A 28 -10.22 43.84 -14.15
N PHE A 29 -10.93 42.92 -13.50
CA PHE A 29 -10.46 41.54 -13.34
C PHE A 29 -11.57 40.55 -13.74
N CYS A 30 -11.55 40.14 -15.01
CA CYS A 30 -12.22 38.90 -15.41
C CYS A 30 -11.38 37.73 -14.88
N LEU A 31 -11.62 37.33 -13.63
CA LEU A 31 -11.13 36.04 -13.15
C LEU A 31 -12.10 34.98 -13.68
N ASP A 32 -11.69 34.31 -14.75
CA ASP A 32 -12.30 33.04 -15.15
C ASP A 32 -12.09 32.05 -14.01
N ASN A 33 -13.04 32.01 -13.08
CA ASN A 33 -13.02 31.14 -11.90
C ASN A 33 -12.88 29.65 -12.29
N GLY A 34 -13.20 29.26 -13.52
CA GLY A 34 -12.95 27.91 -14.04
C GLY A 34 -11.47 27.63 -14.36
N CYS A 35 -10.69 28.63 -14.79
CA CYS A 35 -9.29 28.48 -15.16
C CYS A 35 -8.41 28.22 -13.92
N VAL A 36 -8.63 28.98 -12.84
CA VAL A 36 -7.89 28.83 -11.58
C VAL A 36 -8.13 27.45 -10.94
N VAL A 37 -9.35 26.93 -11.04
CA VAL A 37 -9.69 25.61 -10.47
C VAL A 37 -9.04 24.48 -11.26
N GLU A 38 -8.98 24.56 -12.58
CA GLU A 38 -8.29 23.54 -13.40
C GLU A 38 -6.76 23.60 -13.25
N GLU A 39 -6.19 24.80 -13.11
CA GLU A 39 -4.75 24.97 -12.83
C GLU A 39 -4.37 24.37 -11.45
N LEU A 40 -5.18 24.60 -10.42
CA LEU A 40 -4.99 24.00 -9.09
C LEU A 40 -5.12 22.47 -9.10
N LYS A 41 -6.08 21.91 -9.87
CA LYS A 41 -6.19 20.46 -10.06
C LYS A 41 -4.97 19.90 -10.78
N GLY A 42 -4.48 20.60 -11.81
CA GLY A 42 -3.25 20.26 -12.53
C GLY A 42 -2.04 20.19 -11.60
N LEU A 43 -1.82 21.25 -10.82
CA LEU A 43 -0.73 21.31 -9.84
C LEU A 43 -0.82 20.21 -8.78
N THR A 44 -2.02 19.90 -8.29
CA THR A 44 -2.22 18.81 -7.31
C THR A 44 -1.85 17.46 -7.92
N LYS A 45 -2.25 17.22 -9.17
CA LYS A 45 -1.91 16.00 -9.90
C LYS A 45 -0.41 15.91 -10.18
N ASP A 46 0.23 17.03 -10.53
CA ASP A 46 1.67 17.09 -10.79
C ASP A 46 2.49 16.87 -9.53
N LEU A 47 2.06 17.41 -8.39
CA LEU A 47 2.66 17.15 -7.08
C LEU A 47 2.52 15.68 -6.67
N ASP A 48 1.34 15.07 -6.86
CA ASP A 48 1.12 13.66 -6.58
C ASP A 48 1.97 12.76 -7.50
N ASN A 49 2.06 13.09 -8.79
CA ASN A 49 2.92 12.39 -9.75
C ASN A 49 4.40 12.54 -9.40
N LYS A 50 4.84 13.75 -9.05
CA LYS A 50 6.21 14.03 -8.64
C LYS A 50 6.56 13.24 -7.39
N TRP A 51 5.72 13.30 -6.36
CA TRP A 51 5.86 12.53 -5.13
C TRP A 51 5.95 11.02 -5.38
N LYS A 52 5.04 10.46 -6.20
CA LYS A 52 5.08 9.05 -6.61
C LYS A 52 6.36 8.70 -7.35
N SER A 53 6.85 9.60 -8.21
CA SER A 53 8.09 9.39 -8.96
C SER A 53 9.34 9.41 -8.07
N GLU A 54 9.39 10.32 -7.09
CA GLU A 54 10.49 10.44 -6.13
C GLU A 54 10.51 9.23 -5.18
N GLN A 55 9.34 8.84 -4.64
CA GLN A 55 9.21 7.64 -3.82
C GLN A 55 9.61 6.37 -4.60
N SER A 56 9.26 6.30 -5.89
CA SER A 56 9.67 5.18 -6.75
C SER A 56 11.18 5.15 -6.99
N LYS A 57 11.82 6.32 -7.18
CA LYS A 57 13.28 6.41 -7.33
C LYS A 57 14.01 5.96 -6.08
N GLU A 58 13.61 6.44 -4.90
CA GLU A 58 14.22 6.05 -3.62
C GLU A 58 14.08 4.54 -3.38
N SER A 59 12.89 3.98 -3.63
CA SER A 59 12.64 2.54 -3.52
C SER A 59 13.54 1.74 -4.47
N LEU A 60 13.72 2.23 -5.69
CA LEU A 60 14.50 1.55 -6.72
C LEU A 60 16.01 1.64 -6.45
N GLU A 61 16.48 2.76 -5.92
CA GLU A 61 17.87 2.90 -5.45
C GLU A 61 18.16 1.98 -4.27
N PHE A 62 17.23 1.90 -3.31
CA PHE A 62 17.35 0.96 -2.19
C PHE A 62 17.44 -0.49 -2.68
N LEU A 63 16.58 -0.89 -3.61
CA LEU A 63 16.61 -2.24 -4.20
C LEU A 63 17.92 -2.51 -4.95
N ARG A 64 18.40 -1.58 -5.77
CA ARG A 64 19.69 -1.73 -6.47
C ARG A 64 20.85 -1.89 -5.50
N ARG A 65 20.84 -1.17 -4.39
CA ARG A 65 21.85 -1.31 -3.32
C ARG A 65 21.78 -2.71 -2.69
N MET A 66 20.59 -3.18 -2.35
CA MET A 66 20.39 -4.53 -1.81
C MET A 66 20.80 -5.61 -2.81
N GLU A 67 20.49 -5.46 -4.10
CA GLU A 67 20.88 -6.40 -5.15
C GLU A 67 22.40 -6.46 -5.35
N LYS A 68 23.11 -5.33 -5.24
CA LYS A 68 24.57 -5.28 -5.29
C LYS A 68 25.20 -6.14 -4.19
N ASP A 69 24.56 -6.18 -3.02
CA ASP A 69 25.04 -6.89 -1.84
C ASP A 69 24.60 -8.38 -1.80
N HIS A 70 23.73 -8.82 -2.72
CA HIS A 70 23.20 -10.19 -2.77
C HIS A 70 23.52 -10.92 -4.09
N SER A 71 24.23 -12.06 -4.02
CA SER A 71 24.62 -12.85 -5.21
C SER A 71 23.49 -13.62 -5.93
N ARG A 72 22.24 -13.54 -5.47
CA ARG A 72 21.12 -14.26 -6.12
C ARG A 72 20.44 -13.36 -7.15
N LYS A 73 20.57 -13.73 -8.43
CA LYS A 73 19.73 -13.16 -9.50
C LYS A 73 18.29 -13.62 -9.29
N PHE A 74 17.35 -12.68 -9.18
CA PHE A 74 15.94 -13.00 -9.25
C PHE A 74 15.63 -13.63 -10.61
N PRO A 75 14.97 -14.80 -10.67
CA PRO A 75 14.61 -15.39 -11.94
C PRO A 75 13.61 -14.50 -12.66
N THR A 76 13.98 -14.00 -13.84
CA THR A 76 13.05 -13.34 -14.76
C THR A 76 12.13 -14.41 -15.30
N VAL A 77 10.91 -14.49 -14.78
CA VAL A 77 9.89 -15.38 -15.34
C VAL A 77 8.95 -14.54 -16.20
N GLU A 78 8.85 -14.91 -17.47
CA GLU A 78 7.85 -14.38 -18.39
C GLU A 78 6.48 -14.90 -17.98
N TYR A 79 5.68 -14.01 -17.41
CA TYR A 79 4.29 -14.26 -17.08
C TYR A 79 3.44 -13.27 -17.86
N ILE A 80 3.40 -13.43 -19.19
CA ILE A 80 2.79 -12.47 -20.12
C ILE A 80 1.27 -12.36 -19.91
N THR A 81 0.64 -13.43 -19.42
CA THR A 81 -0.83 -13.51 -19.23
C THR A 81 -1.30 -13.34 -17.80
N MET A 82 -0.40 -13.16 -16.83
CA MET A 82 -0.77 -13.11 -15.40
C MET A 82 -0.83 -11.68 -14.88
N THR A 83 -1.80 -11.40 -14.02
CA THR A 83 -1.86 -10.11 -13.32
C THR A 83 -0.71 -9.98 -12.31
N ASN A 84 -0.38 -8.75 -11.91
CA ASN A 84 0.63 -8.53 -10.87
C ASN A 84 0.27 -9.24 -9.55
N ASP A 85 -1.01 -9.27 -9.19
CA ASP A 85 -1.50 -10.03 -8.03
C ASP A 85 -1.15 -11.52 -8.17
N ASP A 86 -1.39 -12.12 -9.34
CA ASP A 86 -1.11 -13.52 -9.57
C ASP A 86 0.39 -13.82 -9.51
N ARG A 87 1.23 -12.90 -10.01
CA ARG A 87 2.71 -13.01 -9.94
C ARG A 87 3.18 -12.95 -8.49
N ILE A 88 2.67 -12.01 -7.69
CA ILE A 88 2.99 -11.86 -6.26
C ILE A 88 2.58 -13.11 -5.49
N LEU A 89 1.35 -13.59 -5.69
CA LEU A 89 0.83 -14.76 -4.98
C LEU A 89 1.55 -16.05 -5.39
N THR A 90 1.87 -16.21 -6.67
CA THR A 90 2.67 -17.34 -7.17
C THR A 90 4.05 -17.36 -6.54
N SER A 91 4.68 -16.19 -6.39
CA SER A 91 5.94 -16.05 -5.66
C SER A 91 5.79 -16.50 -4.20
N CYS A 92 4.77 -16.02 -3.49
CA CYS A 92 4.51 -16.39 -2.10
C CYS A 92 4.34 -17.90 -1.92
N VAL A 93 3.55 -18.55 -2.78
CA VAL A 93 3.31 -20.00 -2.70
C VAL A 93 4.61 -20.78 -2.90
N LYS A 94 5.48 -20.36 -3.84
CA LYS A 94 6.80 -21.01 -4.05
C LYS A 94 7.66 -20.97 -2.78
N PHE A 95 7.70 -19.83 -2.08
CA PHE A 95 8.43 -19.73 -0.81
C PHE A 95 7.76 -20.53 0.33
N SER A 96 6.46 -20.81 0.23
CA SER A 96 5.68 -21.55 1.23
C SER A 96 5.93 -23.05 1.26
N SER A 97 6.49 -23.62 0.19
CA SER A 97 6.63 -25.08 0.00
C SER A 97 7.92 -25.66 0.59
N THR A 98 8.67 -24.88 1.37
CA THR A 98 9.97 -25.33 1.89
C THR A 98 9.78 -26.21 3.14
N LYS A 99 9.72 -27.52 2.91
CA LYS A 99 9.77 -28.65 3.86
C LYS A 99 8.47 -28.87 4.65
N ASN A 100 7.67 -29.84 4.19
CA ASN A 100 6.76 -30.61 5.04
C ASN A 100 7.58 -31.47 6.00
N THR A 101 8.25 -30.86 6.98
CA THR A 101 8.73 -31.58 8.15
C THR A 101 7.50 -31.96 8.96
N ASN A 102 7.25 -33.27 9.09
CA ASN A 102 6.18 -33.87 9.90
C ASN A 102 4.80 -34.03 9.25
N ARG A 103 4.73 -34.61 8.04
CA ARG A 103 3.62 -35.54 7.77
C ARG A 103 3.88 -36.83 8.56
N LYS A 104 3.75 -36.77 9.89
CA LYS A 104 3.62 -37.99 10.69
C LYS A 104 2.28 -38.61 10.28
N SER A 105 2.32 -39.91 10.06
CA SER A 105 1.18 -40.75 9.71
C SER A 105 -0.05 -40.37 10.54
N VAL A 106 -1.18 -40.24 9.85
CA VAL A 106 -2.51 -39.95 10.40
C VAL A 106 -2.81 -40.96 11.51
N ASP A 107 -2.57 -40.55 12.75
CA ASP A 107 -3.30 -41.09 13.88
C ASP A 107 -4.61 -40.32 13.96
N ILE A 108 -5.72 -41.02 14.12
CA ILE A 108 -7.10 -40.50 13.99
C ILE A 108 -7.45 -39.73 15.27
N SER A 109 -6.62 -38.74 15.60
CA SER A 109 -6.95 -37.71 16.59
C SER A 109 -7.57 -36.53 15.83
N ILE A 110 -8.67 -36.00 16.34
CA ILE A 110 -9.37 -34.81 15.82
C ILE A 110 -8.56 -33.56 16.17
N GLU A 111 -7.23 -33.61 15.98
CA GLU A 111 -6.38 -32.45 16.20
C GLU A 111 -6.19 -31.69 14.89
N PRO A 112 -6.35 -30.36 14.89
CA PRO A 112 -6.18 -29.55 13.70
C PRO A 112 -4.72 -29.64 13.21
N ILE A 113 -4.54 -30.00 11.95
CA ILE A 113 -3.23 -30.04 11.29
C ILE A 113 -2.62 -28.64 11.30
N GLN A 114 -1.49 -28.46 11.99
CA GLN A 114 -0.75 -27.20 12.01
C GLN A 114 0.24 -27.13 10.84
N LEU A 115 0.07 -26.15 9.96
CA LEU A 115 0.99 -25.88 8.86
C LEU A 115 1.94 -24.74 9.23
N GLU A 116 3.23 -25.04 9.41
CA GLU A 116 4.25 -24.03 9.62
C GLU A 116 4.52 -23.25 8.32
N LYS A 117 4.45 -21.92 8.38
CA LYS A 117 4.73 -21.03 7.24
C LYS A 117 5.85 -20.05 7.60
N LYS A 118 6.94 -20.07 6.83
CA LYS A 118 8.11 -19.18 7.01
C LYS A 118 8.05 -17.89 6.19
N LEU A 119 6.84 -17.44 5.86
CA LEU A 119 6.64 -16.25 5.04
C LEU A 119 5.42 -15.47 5.51
N VAL A 120 5.44 -14.16 5.27
CA VAL A 120 4.32 -13.24 5.45
C VAL A 120 4.30 -12.28 4.26
N LEU A 121 3.16 -12.13 3.60
CA LEU A 121 2.93 -11.11 2.59
C LEU A 121 2.63 -9.77 3.27
N LEU A 122 3.39 -8.73 2.91
CA LEU A 122 3.14 -7.37 3.39
C LEU A 122 2.34 -6.58 2.36
N THR A 123 1.11 -6.22 2.69
CA THR A 123 0.26 -5.38 1.81
C THR A 123 -0.80 -4.60 2.59
N GLY A 124 -1.06 -3.37 2.12
CA GLY A 124 -2.21 -2.56 2.51
C GLY A 124 -3.45 -2.77 1.62
N ASP A 125 -3.31 -3.51 0.53
CA ASP A 125 -4.41 -3.74 -0.43
C ASP A 125 -5.39 -4.81 0.09
N ARG A 126 -6.68 -4.46 0.11
CA ARG A 126 -7.76 -5.34 0.60
C ARG A 126 -8.01 -6.54 -0.32
N ASN A 127 -7.97 -6.34 -1.64
CA ASN A 127 -8.27 -7.40 -2.61
C ASN A 127 -7.14 -8.44 -2.63
N LEU A 128 -5.89 -7.99 -2.65
CA LEU A 128 -4.72 -8.86 -2.58
C LEU A 128 -4.68 -9.61 -1.25
N ARG A 129 -5.07 -8.97 -0.14
CA ARG A 129 -5.22 -9.63 1.17
C ARG A 129 -6.22 -10.79 1.12
N VAL A 130 -7.40 -10.58 0.54
CA VAL A 130 -8.40 -11.65 0.38
C VAL A 130 -7.85 -12.79 -0.49
N LYS A 131 -7.21 -12.46 -1.62
CA LYS A 131 -6.60 -13.47 -2.50
C LYS A 131 -5.48 -14.27 -1.82
N ALA A 132 -4.70 -13.64 -0.93
CA ALA A 132 -3.65 -14.30 -0.15
C ALA A 132 -4.21 -15.27 0.88
N ILE A 133 -5.27 -14.88 1.61
CA ILE A 133 -5.95 -15.73 2.59
C ILE A 133 -6.48 -17.00 1.91
N SER A 134 -7.11 -16.88 0.75
CA SER A 134 -7.60 -18.04 -0.04
C SER A 134 -6.49 -19.02 -0.46
N LYS A 135 -5.24 -18.55 -0.55
CA LYS A 135 -4.05 -19.37 -0.86
C LYS A 135 -3.26 -19.80 0.38
N GLN A 136 -3.82 -19.60 1.59
CA GLN A 136 -3.17 -19.91 2.87
C GLN A 136 -1.81 -19.20 3.03
N VAL A 137 -1.72 -17.98 2.49
CA VAL A 137 -0.55 -17.09 2.63
C VAL A 137 -0.82 -16.13 3.80
N PRO A 138 0.00 -16.16 4.87
CA PRO A 138 -0.11 -15.19 5.96
C PRO A 138 0.08 -13.77 5.44
N VAL A 139 -0.71 -12.82 5.94
CA VAL A 139 -0.74 -11.44 5.42
C VAL A 139 -0.85 -10.42 6.56
N ARG A 140 -0.08 -9.34 6.45
CA ARG A 140 -0.05 -8.20 7.39
C ARG A 140 0.14 -6.89 6.60
N THR A 141 -0.22 -5.76 7.19
CA THR A 141 0.30 -4.46 6.71
C THR A 141 1.75 -4.30 7.18
N ILE A 142 2.48 -3.36 6.57
CA ILE A 142 3.86 -3.04 7.01
C ILE A 142 3.84 -2.58 8.48
N SER A 143 2.89 -1.72 8.86
CA SER A 143 2.77 -1.20 10.23
C SER A 143 2.46 -2.30 11.26
N GLU A 144 1.54 -3.22 10.94
CA GLU A 144 1.23 -4.39 11.77
C GLU A 144 2.47 -5.27 11.97
N PHE A 145 3.22 -5.51 10.87
CA PHE A 145 4.41 -6.35 10.91
C PHE A 145 5.53 -5.72 11.74
N CYS A 146 5.81 -4.42 11.54
CA CYS A 146 6.80 -3.69 12.33
C CYS A 146 6.48 -3.73 13.83
N SER A 147 5.21 -3.58 14.19
CA SER A 147 4.77 -3.68 15.59
C SER A 147 4.97 -5.10 16.14
N TRP A 148 4.67 -6.12 15.33
CA TRP A 148 4.84 -7.53 15.69
C TRP A 148 6.30 -7.92 15.94
N VAL A 149 7.24 -7.40 15.14
CA VAL A 149 8.68 -7.68 15.31
C VAL A 149 9.38 -6.70 16.26
N GLU A 150 8.63 -5.83 16.93
CA GLU A 150 9.17 -4.73 17.75
C GLU A 150 10.22 -3.89 17.03
N PHE A 151 10.02 -3.64 15.73
CA PHE A 151 10.96 -2.89 14.91
C PHE A 151 11.01 -1.43 15.39
N LYS A 152 12.16 -1.04 15.95
CA LYS A 152 12.45 0.33 16.33
C LYS A 152 13.28 0.97 15.21
N PRO A 153 12.74 1.92 14.43
CA PRO A 153 13.54 2.60 13.42
C PRO A 153 14.73 3.28 14.12
N LYS A 154 15.92 3.14 13.56
CA LYS A 154 17.06 3.93 14.00
C LYS A 154 16.70 5.40 13.73
N LYS A 155 16.73 6.23 14.77
CA LYS A 155 16.70 7.69 14.58
C LYS A 155 17.92 8.05 13.75
N LEU A 156 17.69 8.58 12.54
CA LEU A 156 18.72 9.16 11.70
C LEU A 156 19.25 10.45 12.34
#